data_AF-A0A963AEM5-F1
#
_entry.id   AF-A0A963AEM5-F1
#
_cell.length_a   1.000
_cell.length_b   1.000
_cell.length_c   1.000
_cell.angle_alpha   90.00
_cell.angle_beta   90.00
_cell.angle_gamma   90.00
#
_symmetry.space_group_name_H-M   'P 1'
#
loop_
_entity.id
_entity.type
_entity.pdbx_description
1 polymer ?
#
loop_
_entity_poly.entity_id
_entity_poly.type
_entity_poly.pdbx_seq_one_letter_code
_entity_poly.pdbx_strand_id
1 'polypeptide(L)'
;MQLKGSKTEQHLKDAFAGESQANRRYLYFAAKADIEGYNDVAALFRSTAEGETGHAHGHLEYLEACGDPATGLPIGATEDNLKAAVAGETHEYTDMYPGMAKT
;
A
#
# COMPACT_ATOMS: atom_id res chain seq x y z
N MET A 1 -20.82 -15.04 -3.81
CA MET A 1 -20.98 -13.57 -3.95
C MET A 1 -19.80 -13.06 -4.76
N GLN A 2 -20.00 -12.20 -5.75
CA GLN A 2 -18.88 -11.66 -6.54
C GLN A 2 -18.18 -10.56 -5.73
N LEU A 3 -16.85 -10.64 -5.58
CA LEU A 3 -16.08 -9.65 -4.82
C LEU A 3 -15.98 -8.32 -5.59
N LYS A 4 -15.68 -8.39 -6.88
CA LYS A 4 -15.60 -7.22 -7.77
C LYS A 4 -16.94 -6.48 -7.85
N GLY A 5 -16.90 -5.16 -7.66
CA GLY A 5 -18.05 -4.25 -7.59
C GLY A 5 -18.79 -4.26 -6.24
N SER A 6 -18.33 -5.04 -5.25
CA SER A 6 -19.00 -5.13 -3.95
C SER A 6 -18.52 -4.08 -2.95
N LYS A 7 -19.29 -3.85 -1.88
CA LYS A 7 -18.84 -3.07 -0.73
C LYS A 7 -17.62 -3.68 -0.06
N THR A 8 -17.49 -5.01 -0.07
CA THR A 8 -16.35 -5.71 0.50
C THR A 8 -15.07 -5.41 -0.27
N GLU A 9 -15.12 -5.29 -1.61
CA GLU A 9 -13.95 -4.84 -2.39
C GLU A 9 -13.51 -3.45 -1.93
N GLN A 10 -14.45 -2.51 -1.77
CA GLN A 10 -14.09 -1.17 -1.31
C GLN A 10 -13.49 -1.19 0.10
N HIS A 11 -14.07 -1.94 1.04
CA HIS A 11 -13.52 -2.07 2.38
C HIS A 11 -12.11 -2.68 2.39
N LEU A 12 -11.82 -3.64 1.49
CA LEU A 12 -10.48 -4.20 1.35
C LEU A 12 -9.48 -3.18 0.80
N LYS A 13 -9.89 -2.33 -0.17
CA LYS A 13 -9.04 -1.24 -0.68
C LYS A 13 -8.75 -0.21 0.41
N ASP A 14 -9.76 0.17 1.17
CA ASP A 14 -9.63 1.13 2.27
C ASP A 14 -8.72 0.57 3.38
N ALA A 15 -8.86 -0.71 3.73
CA ALA A 15 -8.01 -1.39 4.69
C ALA A 15 -6.56 -1.49 4.18
N PHE A 16 -6.34 -1.91 2.93
CA PHE A 16 -5.01 -1.93 2.31
C PHE A 16 -4.33 -0.56 2.36
N ALA A 17 -5.06 0.51 2.03
CA ALA A 17 -4.55 1.87 2.11
C ALA A 17 -4.22 2.29 3.55
N GLY A 18 -5.05 1.91 4.52
CA GLY A 18 -4.84 2.18 5.95
C GLY A 18 -3.58 1.49 6.48
N GLU A 19 -3.43 0.19 6.23
CA GLU A 19 -2.28 -0.59 6.69
C GLU A 19 -0.97 -0.15 6.01
N SER A 20 -1.05 0.21 4.72
CA SER A 20 0.10 0.78 4.00
C SER A 20 0.57 2.10 4.62
N GLN A 21 -0.37 2.98 5.01
CA GLN A 21 -0.05 4.23 5.70
C GLN A 21 0.47 3.96 7.12
N ALA A 22 -0.09 2.99 7.84
CA ALA A 22 0.37 2.60 9.17
C ALA A 22 1.83 2.11 9.13
N ASN A 23 2.16 1.18 8.22
CA ASN A 23 3.53 0.70 8.00
C ASN A 23 4.52 1.86 7.80
N ARG A 24 4.23 2.77 6.86
CA ARG A 24 5.14 3.89 6.55
C ARG A 24 5.32 4.84 7.73
N ARG A 25 4.25 5.13 8.48
CA ARG A 25 4.33 5.96 9.69
C ARG A 25 5.13 5.28 10.80
N TYR A 26 4.95 3.98 11.03
CA TYR A 26 5.66 3.27 12.08
C TYR A 26 7.15 3.13 11.78
N LEU A 27 7.54 2.92 10.52
CA LEU A 27 8.96 2.99 10.13
C LEU A 27 9.55 4.38 10.37
N TYR A 28 8.79 5.45 10.09
CA TYR A 28 9.22 6.81 10.39
C TYR A 28 9.34 7.05 11.90
N PHE A 29 8.41 6.54 12.72
CA PHE A 29 8.47 6.62 14.18
C PHE A 29 9.64 5.83 14.76
N ALA A 30 9.96 4.67 14.19
CA ALA A 30 11.16 3.91 14.56
C ALA A 30 12.42 4.75 14.35
N ALA A 31 12.57 5.40 13.20
CA ALA A 31 13.71 6.27 12.91
C ALA A 31 13.81 7.46 13.89
N LYS A 32 12.66 8.02 14.32
CA LYS A 32 12.63 9.04 15.37
C LYS A 32 13.09 8.50 16.72
N ALA A 33 12.62 7.31 17.11
CA ALA A 33 13.02 6.66 18.35
C ALA A 33 14.53 6.31 18.38
N ASP A 34 15.12 5.93 17.25
CA ASP A 34 16.58 5.74 17.15
C ASP A 34 17.35 7.04 17.46
N ILE A 35 16.91 8.17 16.87
CA ILE A 35 17.55 9.49 17.08
C ILE A 35 17.46 9.91 18.55
N GLU A 36 16.36 9.57 19.22
CA GLU A 36 16.11 9.88 20.63
C GLU A 36 16.84 8.91 21.59
N GLY A 37 17.42 7.83 21.08
CA GLY A 37 18.13 6.82 21.86
C GLY A 37 17.24 5.74 22.48
N TYR A 38 15.97 5.63 22.07
CA TYR A 38 15.01 4.63 22.55
C TYR A 38 15.03 3.36 21.69
N ASN A 39 16.12 2.59 21.77
CA ASN A 39 16.35 1.42 20.92
C ASN A 39 15.21 0.37 20.98
N ASP A 40 14.70 0.06 22.17
CA ASP A 40 13.62 -0.93 22.33
C ASP A 40 12.30 -0.44 21.70
N VAL A 41 12.02 0.87 21.79
CA VAL A 41 10.85 1.49 21.17
C VAL A 41 10.97 1.49 19.65
N ALA A 42 12.18 1.77 19.14
CA ALA A 42 12.44 1.69 17.71
C ALA A 42 12.28 0.25 17.18
N ALA A 43 12.76 -0.75 17.92
CA ALA A 43 12.57 -2.16 17.58
C ALA A 43 11.07 -2.55 17.58
N LEU A 44 10.32 -2.09 18.58
CA LEU A 44 8.87 -2.30 18.64
C LEU A 44 8.17 -1.71 17.41
N PHE A 45 8.45 -0.45 17.05
CA PHE A 45 7.82 0.17 15.88
C PHE A 45 8.15 -0.54 14.57
N ARG A 46 9.40 -1.03 14.40
CA ARG A 46 9.76 -1.82 13.21
C ARG A 46 8.98 -3.13 13.16
N SER A 47 8.91 -3.85 14.28
CA SER A 47 8.14 -5.10 14.35
C SER A 47 6.65 -4.86 14.07
N THR A 48 6.06 -3.78 14.59
CA THR A 48 4.68 -3.42 14.28
C THR A 48 4.52 -3.09 12.79
N ALA A 49 5.46 -2.35 12.19
CA ALA A 49 5.40 -2.05 10.76
C ALA A 49 5.45 -3.32 9.89
N GLU A 50 6.28 -4.30 10.25
CA GLU A 50 6.30 -5.62 9.60
C GLU A 50 4.94 -6.34 9.72
N GLY A 51 4.29 -6.23 10.88
CA GLY A 51 2.92 -6.70 11.08
C GLY A 51 1.93 -6.06 10.09
N GLU A 52 1.99 -4.73 9.94
CA GLU A 52 1.12 -4.02 8.99
C GLU A 52 1.42 -4.35 7.53
N THR A 53 2.66 -4.71 7.18
CA THR A 53 2.97 -5.30 5.87
C THR A 53 2.22 -6.62 5.68
N GLY A 54 2.19 -7.48 6.69
CA GLY A 54 1.42 -8.72 6.67
C GLY A 54 -0.08 -8.47 6.48
N HIS A 55 -0.66 -7.52 7.21
CA HIS A 55 -2.07 -7.15 7.05
C HIS A 55 -2.37 -6.60 5.64
N ALA A 56 -1.55 -5.67 5.14
CA ALA A 56 -1.70 -5.09 3.81
C ALA A 56 -1.63 -6.15 2.70
N HIS A 57 -0.64 -7.06 2.77
CA HIS A 57 -0.53 -8.17 1.81
C HIS A 57 -1.73 -9.12 1.91
N GLY A 58 -2.20 -9.44 3.11
CA GLY A 58 -3.41 -10.24 3.29
C GLY A 58 -4.64 -9.62 2.61
N HIS A 59 -4.79 -8.30 2.64
CA HIS A 59 -5.86 -7.63 1.89
C HIS A 59 -5.65 -7.69 0.36
N LEU A 60 -4.41 -7.54 -0.11
CA LEU A 60 -4.08 -7.68 -1.53
C LEU A 60 -4.40 -9.07 -2.08
N GLU A 61 -4.13 -10.14 -1.32
CA GLU A 61 -4.44 -11.52 -1.72
C GLU A 61 -5.93 -11.70 -2.07
N TYR A 62 -6.85 -11.08 -1.32
CA TYR A 62 -8.27 -11.10 -1.68
C TYR A 62 -8.57 -10.21 -2.89
N LEU A 63 -7.87 -9.08 -3.02
CA LEU A 63 -8.05 -8.13 -4.13
C LEU A 63 -7.48 -8.63 -5.46
N GLU A 64 -6.62 -9.67 -5.49
CA GLU A 64 -6.10 -10.25 -6.74
C GLU A 64 -7.23 -10.63 -7.71
N ALA A 65 -8.34 -11.14 -7.19
CA ALA A 65 -9.52 -11.48 -8.00
C ALA A 65 -10.24 -10.26 -8.62
N CYS A 66 -9.94 -9.05 -8.13
CA CYS A 66 -10.53 -7.79 -8.59
C CYS A 66 -9.56 -6.99 -9.46
N GLY A 67 -8.27 -7.05 -9.15
CA GLY A 67 -7.19 -6.26 -9.75
C GLY A 67 -6.47 -5.39 -8.71
N ASP A 68 -5.35 -4.81 -9.13
CA ASP A 68 -4.53 -3.88 -8.37
C ASP A 68 -5.39 -2.69 -7.88
N PRO A 69 -5.39 -2.38 -6.58
CA PRO A 69 -6.24 -1.35 -6.02
C PRO A 69 -5.94 0.06 -6.54
N ALA A 70 -4.72 0.32 -7.04
CA ALA A 70 -4.33 1.63 -7.56
C ALA A 70 -4.73 1.82 -9.03
N THR A 71 -4.58 0.78 -9.86
CA THR A 71 -4.75 0.87 -11.32
C THR A 71 -5.95 0.12 -11.87
N GLY A 72 -6.48 -0.85 -11.12
CA GLY A 72 -7.52 -1.78 -11.55
C GLY A 72 -7.05 -2.83 -12.55
N LEU A 73 -5.76 -2.85 -12.90
CA LEU A 73 -5.17 -3.87 -13.78
C LEU A 73 -4.99 -5.20 -13.03
N PRO A 74 -4.84 -6.35 -13.71
CA PRO A 74 -4.70 -7.64 -13.04
C PRO A 74 -3.46 -7.70 -12.13
N ILE A 75 -3.62 -8.36 -10.97
CA ILE A 75 -2.50 -8.88 -10.18
C ILE A 75 -2.34 -10.35 -10.54
N GLY A 76 -1.11 -10.82 -10.73
CA GLY A 76 -0.84 -12.22 -11.02
C GLY A 76 0.60 -12.49 -11.41
N ALA A 77 0.80 -12.97 -12.64
CA ALA A 77 2.14 -13.24 -13.15
C ALA A 77 2.99 -11.97 -13.16
N THR A 78 4.31 -12.12 -13.12
CA THR A 78 5.24 -10.98 -13.10
C THR A 78 5.00 -10.00 -14.24
N GLU A 79 4.61 -10.48 -15.42
CA GLU A 79 4.27 -9.62 -16.56
C GLU A 79 3.05 -8.72 -16.27
N ASP A 80 2.00 -9.25 -15.64
CA ASP A 80 0.81 -8.48 -15.28
C ASP A 80 1.13 -7.46 -14.19
N ASN A 81 1.92 -7.86 -13.19
CA ASN A 81 2.37 -6.95 -12.13
C ASN A 81 3.22 -5.80 -12.68
N LEU A 82 4.09 -6.08 -13.67
CA LEU A 82 4.87 -5.05 -14.36
C LEU A 82 3.97 -4.08 -15.15
N LYS A 83 2.93 -4.58 -15.82
CA LYS A 83 1.95 -3.73 -16.53
C LYS A 83 1.19 -2.84 -15.55
N ALA A 84 0.76 -3.37 -14.41
CA ALA A 84 0.11 -2.61 -13.35
C ALA A 84 1.03 -1.50 -12.82
N ALA A 85 2.27 -1.83 -12.47
CA ALA A 85 3.25 -0.86 -11.99
C ALA A 85 3.54 0.25 -13.01
N VAL A 86 3.80 -0.10 -14.27
CA VAL A 86 4.06 0.88 -15.33
C VAL A 86 2.87 1.81 -15.53
N ALA A 87 1.64 1.29 -15.51
CA ALA A 87 0.44 2.13 -15.63
C ALA A 87 0.29 3.11 -14.46
N GLY A 88 0.53 2.66 -13.24
CA GLY A 88 0.51 3.49 -12.03
C GLY A 88 1.54 4.61 -12.11
N GLU A 89 2.82 4.26 -12.29
CA GLU A 89 3.91 5.22 -12.42
C GLU A 89 3.69 6.20 -13.56
N THR A 90 3.16 5.72 -14.70
CA THR A 90 2.85 6.58 -15.85
C THR A 90 1.84 7.64 -15.47
N HIS A 91 0.72 7.24 -14.88
CA HIS A 91 -0.30 8.19 -14.44
C HIS A 91 0.25 9.20 -13.42
N GLU A 92 1.10 8.74 -12.50
CA GLU A 92 1.72 9.60 -11.51
C GLU A 92 2.57 10.71 -12.15
N TYR A 93 3.46 10.35 -13.08
CA TYR A 93 4.37 11.32 -13.69
C TYR A 93 3.75 12.15 -14.83
N THR A 94 2.74 11.65 -15.54
CA THR A 94 2.09 12.40 -16.64
C THR A 94 0.99 13.33 -16.16
N ASP A 95 0.23 12.91 -15.15
CA ASP A 95 -1.02 13.58 -14.78
C ASP A 95 -1.03 14.02 -13.31
N MET A 96 -0.82 13.08 -12.37
CA MET A 96 -1.02 13.35 -10.94
C MET A 96 -0.07 14.43 -10.42
N TYR A 97 1.25 14.20 -10.49
CA TYR A 97 2.23 15.14 -9.95
C TYR A 97 2.30 16.45 -10.75
N PRO A 98 2.29 16.46 -12.10
CA PRO A 98 2.21 17.70 -12.85
C PRO A 98 0.94 18.51 -12.57
N GLY A 99 -0.19 17.83 -12.33
CA GLY A 99 -1.45 18.47 -11.92
C GLY A 99 -1.35 19.13 -10.55
N MET A 100 -0.77 18.41 -9.57
CA MET A 100 -0.53 18.94 -8.22
C MET A 100 0.46 20.11 -8.21
N ALA A 101 1.51 20.08 -9.03
CA ALA A 101 2.55 21.12 -9.03
C ALA A 101 2.10 22.45 -9.69
N LYS A 102 1.00 22.45 -10.45
CA LYS A 102 0.46 23.65 -11.13
C LYS A 102 -0.41 24.55 -10.24
N THR A 103 -0.64 24.16 -8.98
CA THR A 103 -1.40 24.96 -7.98
C THR A 103 -0.52 25.99 -7.29
#